data_AF-A0A1F3SYI1-F1
#
_entry.id   AF-A0A1F3SYI1-F1
#
_cell.length_a   1.000
_cell.length_b   1.000
_cell.length_c   1.000
_cell.angle_alpha   90.00
_cell.angle_beta   90.00
_cell.angle_gamma   90.00
#
_symmetry.space_group_name_H-M   'P 1'
#
loop_
_entity.id
_entity.type
_entity.pdbx_description
1 polymer ?
#
loop_
_entity_poly.entity_id
_entity_poly.type
_entity_poly.pdbx_seq_one_letter_code
_entity_poly.pdbx_strand_id
1 'polypeptide(L)' 'MTTANDTKEKLTKLHYAKLIKEIFNTDDAQAMLLAVDLYNQIVAHGGNPYNYDDIEKTIRVIVRKWLNR' A
#
# COMPACT_ATOMS: atom_id res chain seq x y z
N MET A 1 -12.84 -22.12 -1.18
CA MET A 1 -11.76 -22.15 -0.18
C MET A 1 -10.95 -20.87 -0.32
N THR A 2 -10.94 -20.01 0.70
CA THR A 2 -10.07 -18.82 0.72
C THR A 2 -8.67 -19.30 1.05
N THR A 3 -7.70 -19.04 0.19
CA THR A 3 -6.33 -19.55 0.37
C THR A 3 -5.58 -18.71 1.41
N ALA A 4 -4.57 -19.27 2.08
CA ALA A 4 -3.74 -18.53 3.03
C ALA A 4 -3.06 -17.29 2.39
N ASN A 5 -2.86 -17.32 1.07
CA ASN A 5 -2.32 -16.20 0.30
C ASN A 5 -3.31 -15.02 0.22
N ASP A 6 -4.61 -15.30 0.04
CA ASP A 6 -5.66 -14.27 -0.01
C ASP A 6 -5.79 -13.53 1.33
N THR A 7 -5.61 -14.26 2.45
CA THR A 7 -5.62 -13.66 3.79
C THR A 7 -4.39 -12.77 3.99
N LYS A 8 -3.22 -13.22 3.56
CA LYS A 8 -1.97 -12.46 3.66
C LYS A 8 -2.03 -11.17 2.83
N GLU A 9 -2.54 -11.25 1.60
CA GLU A 9 -2.74 -10.08 0.73
C GLU A 9 -3.70 -9.05 1.33
N LYS A 10 -4.82 -9.49 1.91
CA LYS A 10 -5.79 -8.60 2.56
C LYS A 10 -5.18 -7.87 3.76
N LEU A 11 -4.40 -8.58 4.59
CA LEU A 11 -3.71 -7.98 5.72
C LEU A 11 -2.67 -6.94 5.28
N THR A 12 -1.92 -7.23 4.22
CA THR A 12 -0.97 -6.28 3.62
C THR A 12 -1.67 -5.01 3.13
N LYS A 13 -2.77 -5.14 2.38
CA LYS A 13 -3.55 -3.99 1.87
C LYS A 13 -4.15 -3.15 3.01
N LEU A 14 -4.68 -3.80 4.05
CA LEU A 14 -5.20 -3.13 5.24
C LEU A 14 -4.10 -2.36 5.99
N HIS A 15 -2.91 -2.94 6.09
CA HIS A 15 -1.76 -2.30 6.72
C HIS A 15 -1.34 -1.02 5.97
N TYR A 16 -1.30 -1.06 4.62
CA TYR A 16 -0.98 0.13 3.82
C TYR A 16 -2.03 1.23 3.98
N ALA A 17 -3.31 0.86 4.01
CA ALA A 17 -4.38 1.82 4.20
C ALA A 17 -4.22 2.55 5.54
N LYS A 18 -3.86 1.83 6.61
CA LYS A 18 -3.58 2.45 7.91
C LYS A 18 -2.40 3.42 7.86
N LEU A 19 -1.27 3.04 7.25
CA LEU A 19 -0.10 3.92 7.10
C LEU A 19 -0.43 5.19 6.30
N ILE A 20 -1.15 5.05 5.19
CA ILE A 20 -1.56 6.17 4.34
C ILE A 20 -2.49 7.11 5.12
N LYS A 21 -3.44 6.57 5.87
CA LYS A 21 -4.30 7.36 6.76
C LYS A 21 -3.49 8.14 7.80
N GLU A 22 -2.54 7.50 8.48
CA GLU A 22 -1.72 8.16 9.49
C GLU A 22 -0.86 9.28 8.90
N ILE A 23 -0.33 9.11 7.69
CA ILE A 23 0.53 10.10 7.01
C ILE A 23 -0.29 11.29 6.48
N PHE A 24 -1.45 11.03 5.88
CA PHE A 24 -2.21 12.04 5.14
C PHE A 24 -3.44 12.55 5.86
N ASN A 25 -3.80 11.96 7.00
CA ASN A 25 -5.04 12.22 7.73
C ASN A 25 -6.27 12.18 6.79
N THR A 26 -6.31 11.17 5.91
CA THR A 26 -7.35 10.99 4.88
C THR A 26 -8.38 9.93 5.33
N ASP A 27 -9.54 9.91 4.67
CA ASP A 27 -10.59 8.92 4.94
C ASP A 27 -10.13 7.49 4.62
N ASP A 28 -10.67 6.52 5.37
CA ASP A 28 -10.32 5.10 5.22
C ASP A 28 -10.54 4.59 3.79
N ALA A 29 -11.57 5.06 3.09
CA ALA A 29 -11.86 4.65 1.72
C ALA A 29 -10.80 5.15 0.72
N GLN A 30 -10.34 6.40 0.86
CA GLN A 30 -9.28 6.96 0.02
C GLN A 30 -7.94 6.29 0.32
N ALA A 31 -7.64 6.06 1.60
CA ALA A 31 -6.44 5.35 2.02
C ALA A 31 -6.42 3.91 1.49
N MET A 32 -7.56 3.21 1.49
CA MET A 32 -7.69 1.85 0.98
C MET A 32 -7.48 1.79 -0.54
N LEU A 33 -8.01 2.75 -1.30
CA LEU A 33 -7.80 2.83 -2.75
C LEU A 33 -6.32 3.05 -3.08
N LEU A 34 -5.66 3.97 -2.38
CA LEU A 34 -4.23 4.24 -2.55
C LEU A 34 -3.38 3.01 -2.17
N ALA A 35 -3.75 2.30 -1.11
CA ALA A 35 -3.10 1.06 -0.69
C ALA A 35 -3.19 -0.06 -1.75
N VAL A 36 -4.35 -0.23 -2.37
CA VAL A 36 -4.56 -1.21 -3.43
C VAL A 36 -3.72 -0.86 -4.66
N ASP A 37 -3.72 0.41 -5.05
CA ASP A 37 -2.91 0.89 -6.17
C ASP A 37 -1.40 0.69 -5.93
N LEU A 38 -0.93 1.02 -4.72
CA LEU A 38 0.44 0.76 -4.25
C LEU A 38 0.83 -0.71 -4.35
N TYR A 39 -0.03 -1.60 -3.83
CA TYR A 39 0.20 -3.04 -3.89
C TYR A 39 0.35 -3.51 -5.34
N ASN A 40 -0.55 -3.07 -6.23
CA ASN A 40 -0.53 -3.44 -7.64
C ASN A 40 0.74 -2.93 -8.35
N GLN A 41 1.18 -1.71 -8.05
CA GLN A 41 2.42 -1.16 -8.61
C GLN A 41 3.66 -1.95 -8.17
N ILE A 42 3.76 -2.31 -6.88
CA ILE A 42 4.89 -3.11 -6.37
C ILE A 42 4.95 -4.46 -7.10
N VAL A 43 3.81 -5.14 -7.23
CA VAL A 43 3.73 -6.43 -7.95
C VAL A 43 4.07 -6.27 -9.42
N ALA A 44 3.55 -5.24 -10.10
CA ALA A 44 3.78 -5.00 -11.53
C ALA A 44 5.26 -4.71 -11.85
N HIS A 45 6.01 -4.13 -10.91
CA HIS A 45 7.44 -3.88 -11.04
C HIS A 45 8.32 -5.03 -10.54
N GLY A 46 7.73 -6.20 -10.23
CA GLY A 46 8.46 -7.37 -9.73
C GLY A 46 8.99 -7.20 -8.30
N GLY A 47 8.53 -6.18 -7.58
CA GLY A 47 8.84 -5.96 -6.18
C GLY A 47 8.08 -6.92 -5.27
N ASN A 48 8.60 -7.12 -4.06
CA ASN A 48 7.95 -7.98 -3.07
C ASN A 48 6.98 -7.14 -2.22
N PRO A 49 5.64 -7.27 -2.40
CA PRO A 49 4.66 -6.53 -1.61
C PRO A 49 4.54 -7.04 -0.17
N TYR A 50 5.40 -7.94 0.27
CA TYR A 50 5.50 -8.39 1.67
C TYR A 50 6.81 -7.94 2.33
N ASN A 51 7.70 -7.27 1.60
CA ASN A 51 8.96 -6.73 2.13
C ASN A 51 8.76 -5.30 2.62
N TYR A 52 8.86 -5.11 3.94
CA TYR A 52 8.63 -3.83 4.61
C TYR A 52 9.46 -2.67 4.02
N ASP A 53 10.73 -2.92 3.65
CA ASP A 53 11.60 -1.88 3.11
C ASP A 53 11.17 -1.40 1.71
N ASP A 54 10.72 -2.33 0.87
CA ASP A 54 10.24 -2.01 -0.49
C ASP A 54 8.91 -1.24 -0.42
N ILE A 55 8.10 -1.59 0.57
CA ILE A 55 6.81 -0.97 0.84
C ILE A 55 7.00 0.47 1.32
N GLU A 56 7.80 0.69 2.34
CA GLU A 56 8.04 2.03 2.88
C GLU A 56 8.68 2.95 1.82
N LYS A 57 9.66 2.44 1.05
CA LYS A 57 10.26 3.18 -0.07
C LYS A 57 9.23 3.57 -1.11
N THR A 58 8.37 2.64 -1.52
CA THR A 58 7.37 2.88 -2.57
C THR A 58 6.31 3.88 -2.09
N ILE A 59 5.82 3.73 -0.86
CA ILE A 59 4.91 4.69 -0.23
C ILE A 59 5.54 6.08 -0.23
N ARG A 60 6.79 6.20 0.25
CA ARG A 60 7.51 7.48 0.31
C ARG A 60 7.70 8.14 -1.07
N VAL A 61 7.94 7.37 -2.13
CA VAL A 61 8.07 7.89 -3.50
C VAL A 61 6.73 8.41 -4.03
N ILE A 62 5.65 7.65 -3.83
CA ILE A 62 4.30 8.06 -4.26
C ILE A 62 3.83 9.27 -3.47
N VAL A 63 4.07 9.29 -2.16
CA VAL A 63 3.80 10.42 -1.26
C VAL A 63 4.51 11.68 -1.74
N ARG A 64 5.82 11.59 -2.06
CA ARG A 64 6.58 12.73 -2.58
C ARG A 64 6.02 13.25 -3.91
N LYS A 65 5.56 12.36 -4.80
CA LYS A 65 4.94 12.76 -6.07
C LYS A 65 3.59 13.46 -5.87
N TRP A 66 2.82 13.07 -4.86
CA TRP A 66 1.52 13.68 -4.55
C TRP A 66 1.66 15.02 -3.83
N LEU A 67 2.57 15.14 -2.85
CA LEU A 67 2.78 16.40 -2.10
C LEU A 67 3.51 17.49 -2.90
N ASN A 68 4.26 17.12 -3.94
CA ASN A 68 4.89 18.08 -4.87
C ASN A 68 3.98 18.48 -6.05
N ARG A 69 2.71 18.10 -6.05
CA ARG A 69 1.68 18.65 -6.95
C ARG A 69 0.90 19.75 -6.24
#